data_AF-A0AAN7ZJ05-F1
#
_entry.id   AF-A0AAN7ZJ05-F1
#
_cell.length_a   1.000
_cell.length_b   1.000
_cell.length_c   1.000
_cell.angle_alpha   90.00
_cell.angle_beta   90.00
_cell.angle_gamma   90.00
#
_symmetry.space_group_name_H-M   'P 1'
#
loop_
_entity.id
_entity.type
_entity.pdbx_description
1 polymer ?
#
loop_
_entity_poly.entity_id
_entity_poly.type
_entity_poly.pdbx_seq_one_letter_code
_entity_poly.pdbx_strand_id
1 'polypeptide(L)'
;MKDFHFLSKLYITIVTSKFVLRNFRFSMCVHPTTKAKFLKENSYSTERQNIIENICEEGWKILENKKGKRFIKTHLPFSVLPPNLLTSGCKVIYVARNPKDVMVSYYYLNRLFRTQGYYGDFPTFANYFIKDMVHWTPFWAHLQEGWDLRRSDNLLFLFYDQMNKIDLQKTIQKVAYFLGKDINNDQLTKIVNHLKIENFRNNKSLNGVDLLELGILNSGEEGFVRKGKTGSSMDISNSEVNEKIDKWIEKNLQITNLSFE
;
A
#
# COMPACT_ATOMS: atom_id res chain seq x y z
N MET A 1 3.76 17.93 9.39
CA MET A 1 4.02 16.49 9.13
C MET A 1 2.67 15.78 9.09
N LYS A 2 2.03 15.74 7.92
CA LYS A 2 0.74 15.06 7.76
C LYS A 2 1.08 13.59 7.49
N ASP A 3 0.57 12.70 8.33
CA ASP A 3 0.80 11.26 8.20
C ASP A 3 0.22 10.77 6.86
N PHE A 4 1.08 10.59 5.86
CA PHE A 4 0.72 9.99 4.57
C PHE A 4 0.46 8.51 4.77
N HIS A 5 -0.74 8.15 5.16
CA HIS A 5 -1.32 6.82 4.95
C HIS A 5 -2.44 7.08 3.95
N PHE A 6 -2.50 6.46 2.77
CA PHE A 6 -3.44 5.38 2.46
C PHE A 6 -3.45 5.17 0.94
N LEU A 7 -3.30 3.92 0.47
CA LEU A 7 -4.20 3.22 -0.46
C LEU A 7 -3.63 1.85 -0.88
N SER A 8 -4.58 0.96 -1.16
CA SER A 8 -4.54 -0.48 -1.45
C SER A 8 -3.41 -1.00 -2.32
N LYS A 9 -2.76 -2.07 -1.82
CA LYS A 9 -1.91 -3.08 -2.47
C LYS A 9 -1.15 -3.73 -1.32
N LEU A 10 -1.19 -5.07 -1.16
CA LEU A 10 -0.70 -5.82 0.03
C LEU A 10 0.05 -4.94 1.02
N TYR A 11 -0.66 -4.34 1.97
CA TYR A 11 -0.02 -3.44 2.92
C TYR A 11 -0.29 -3.93 4.32
N ILE A 12 0.77 -3.79 5.10
CA ILE A 12 0.83 -4.07 6.50
C ILE A 12 0.90 -2.71 7.19
N THR A 13 -0.15 -2.35 7.90
CA THR A 13 -0.09 -1.23 8.85
C THR A 13 0.28 -1.79 10.21
N ILE A 14 1.45 -1.40 10.71
CA ILE A 14 1.96 -1.76 12.02
C ILE A 14 1.73 -0.58 12.96
N VAL A 15 1.05 -0.81 14.07
CA VAL A 15 0.88 0.16 15.16
C VAL A 15 1.69 -0.33 16.35
N THR A 16 2.73 0.42 16.73
CA THR A 16 3.66 0.02 17.80
C THR A 16 4.22 1.20 18.58
N SER A 17 4.53 1.00 19.85
CA SER A 17 5.36 1.92 20.64
C SER A 17 6.76 1.34 20.90
N LYS A 18 7.07 0.11 20.49
CA LYS A 18 8.18 -0.68 21.06
C LYS A 18 9.37 -0.96 20.15
N PHE A 19 9.24 -0.90 18.81
CA PHE A 19 10.35 -1.25 17.89
C PHE A 19 10.80 -0.12 16.99
N VAL A 20 12.11 -0.05 16.78
CA VAL A 20 12.73 0.59 15.62
C VAL A 20 12.99 -0.52 14.61
N LEU A 21 12.32 -0.47 13.47
CA LEU A 21 12.57 -1.40 12.36
C LEU A 21 13.89 -0.98 11.69
N ARG A 22 15.05 -1.33 12.26
CA ARG A 22 16.37 -0.93 11.71
C ARG A 22 16.65 -1.52 10.32
N ASN A 23 15.95 -2.59 9.95
CA ASN A 23 15.97 -3.17 8.59
C ASN A 23 15.03 -2.43 7.62
N PHE A 24 14.32 -1.39 8.06
CA PHE A 24 13.44 -0.57 7.24
C PHE A 24 14.22 0.51 6.48
N ARG A 25 15.17 0.07 5.64
CA ARG A 25 15.93 0.93 4.73
C ARG A 25 15.14 1.24 3.45
N PHE A 26 13.84 1.47 3.60
CA PHE A 26 12.99 1.87 2.50
C PHE A 26 12.77 3.38 2.58
N SER A 27 13.21 4.08 1.55
CA SER A 27 12.88 5.48 1.31
C SER A 27 12.20 5.59 -0.06
N MET A 28 11.53 6.72 -0.31
CA MET A 28 10.91 6.97 -1.62
C MET A 28 11.96 6.97 -2.76
N CYS A 29 13.20 7.30 -2.44
CA CYS A 29 14.30 7.50 -3.37
C CYS A 29 15.43 6.54 -3.00
N VAL A 30 15.28 5.27 -3.42
CA VAL A 30 16.21 4.19 -3.05
C VAL A 30 17.64 4.45 -3.57
N HIS A 31 17.77 5.11 -4.73
CA HIS A 31 19.07 5.42 -5.31
C HIS A 31 19.43 6.92 -5.18
N PRO A 32 20.67 7.27 -4.79
CA PRO A 32 21.09 8.67 -4.62
C PRO A 32 20.89 9.55 -5.86
N THR A 33 21.05 9.00 -7.06
CA THR A 33 20.85 9.75 -8.31
C THR A 33 19.40 10.20 -8.50
N THR A 34 18.44 9.39 -8.07
CA THR A 34 17.01 9.73 -8.14
C THR A 34 16.70 10.91 -7.22
N LYS A 35 17.23 10.88 -5.98
CA LYS A 35 17.12 12.02 -5.05
C LYS A 35 17.78 13.27 -5.61
N ALA A 36 19.02 13.17 -6.09
CA ALA A 36 19.76 14.29 -6.66
C ALA A 36 19.04 14.93 -7.85
N LYS A 37 18.39 14.10 -8.69
CA LYS A 37 17.56 14.58 -9.80
C LYS A 37 16.39 15.44 -9.31
N PHE A 38 15.61 14.95 -8.35
CA PHE A 38 14.48 15.72 -7.81
C PHE A 38 14.92 17.01 -7.11
N LEU A 39 16.03 16.96 -6.36
CA LEU A 39 16.61 18.16 -5.72
C LEU A 39 17.04 19.20 -6.75
N LYS A 40 17.65 18.77 -7.86
CA LYS A 40 18.05 19.65 -8.96
C LYS A 40 16.83 20.26 -9.66
N GLU A 41 15.81 19.45 -9.95
CA GLU A 41 14.57 19.92 -10.58
C GLU A 41 13.78 20.90 -9.69
N ASN A 42 14.02 20.89 -8.37
CA ASN A 42 13.40 21.78 -7.40
C ASN A 42 14.39 22.83 -6.82
N SER A 43 15.50 23.12 -7.51
CA SER A 43 16.55 24.03 -7.00
C SER A 43 16.11 25.48 -6.79
N TYR A 44 14.95 25.86 -7.32
CA TYR A 44 14.35 27.18 -7.14
C TYR A 44 13.62 27.36 -5.80
N SER A 45 13.47 26.30 -4.99
CA SER A 45 12.75 26.36 -3.71
C SER A 45 13.41 25.48 -2.65
N THR A 46 14.00 26.13 -1.64
CA THR A 46 14.59 25.45 -0.47
C THR A 46 13.55 24.65 0.31
N GLU A 47 12.30 25.16 0.39
CA GLU A 47 11.20 24.44 1.04
C GLU A 47 10.93 23.09 0.34
N ARG A 48 10.82 23.09 -0.99
CA ARG A 48 10.60 21.87 -1.77
C ARG A 48 11.77 20.90 -1.65
N GLN A 49 13.01 21.39 -1.68
CA GLN A 49 14.19 20.57 -1.46
C GLN A 49 14.18 19.91 -0.07
N ASN A 50 13.84 20.64 0.98
CA ASN A 50 13.70 20.09 2.33
C ASN A 50 12.61 19.01 2.41
N ILE A 51 11.50 19.18 1.69
CA ILE A 51 10.45 18.14 1.63
C ILE A 51 10.98 16.88 0.93
N ILE A 52 11.72 17.03 -0.18
CA ILE A 52 12.35 15.90 -0.89
C ILE A 52 13.36 15.19 -0.01
N GLU A 53 14.22 15.93 0.69
CA GLU A 53 15.16 15.39 1.69
C GLU A 53 14.44 14.49 2.69
N ASN A 54 13.36 15.00 3.31
CA ASN A 54 12.58 14.27 4.29
C ASN A 54 11.87 13.03 3.72
N ILE A 55 11.32 13.10 2.51
CA ILE A 55 10.61 11.98 1.86
C ILE A 55 11.58 10.89 1.39
N CYS A 56 12.80 11.27 1.00
CA CYS A 56 13.87 10.36 0.62
C CYS A 56 14.69 9.86 1.83
N GLU A 57 14.42 10.31 3.05
CA GLU A 57 15.08 9.82 4.27
C GLU A 57 14.67 8.37 4.57
N GLU A 58 15.58 7.60 5.14
CA GLU A 58 15.28 6.22 5.52
C GLU A 58 14.29 6.19 6.69
N GLY A 59 13.20 5.43 6.53
CA GLY A 59 12.12 5.39 7.52
C GLY A 59 12.57 5.04 8.94
N TRP A 60 13.59 4.20 9.10
CA TRP A 60 14.10 3.82 10.42
C TRP A 60 14.67 5.01 11.22
N LYS A 61 15.32 5.99 10.57
CA LYS A 61 15.85 7.19 11.24
C LYS A 61 14.75 8.11 11.72
N ILE A 62 13.67 8.22 10.94
CA ILE A 62 12.46 8.94 11.33
C ILE A 62 11.81 8.26 12.55
N LEU A 63 11.78 6.92 12.55
CA LEU A 63 11.14 6.14 13.62
C LEU A 63 11.95 6.05 14.91
N GLU A 64 13.28 6.16 14.86
CA GLU A 64 14.14 6.15 16.04
C GLU A 64 13.94 7.38 16.91
N ASN A 65 13.71 8.54 16.28
CA ASN A 65 13.50 9.81 16.97
C ASN A 65 12.04 10.07 17.38
N LYS A 66 11.08 9.24 16.91
CA LYS A 66 9.65 9.44 17.20
C LYS A 66 9.27 8.88 18.56
N LYS A 67 8.95 9.78 19.51
CA LYS A 67 8.41 9.43 20.83
C LYS A 67 6.93 9.03 20.74
N GLY A 68 6.50 8.10 21.60
CA GLY A 68 5.10 7.69 21.73
C GLY A 68 4.65 6.62 20.73
N LYS A 69 3.36 6.65 20.37
CA LYS A 69 2.75 5.68 19.46
C LYS A 69 3.21 5.94 18.02
N ARG A 70 3.70 4.90 17.35
CA ARG A 70 4.17 4.94 15.96
C ARG A 70 3.19 4.18 15.07
N PHE A 71 2.88 4.80 13.94
CA PHE A 71 2.11 4.21 12.85
C PHE A 71 3.07 4.00 11.69
N ILE A 72 3.23 2.76 11.27
CA ILE A 72 4.19 2.35 10.26
C ILE A 72 3.39 1.68 9.14
N LYS A 73 3.55 2.18 7.92
CA LYS A 73 3.05 1.53 6.71
C LYS A 73 4.20 0.76 6.07
N THR A 74 3.96 -0.49 5.70
CA THR A 74 4.92 -1.27 4.90
C THR A 74 4.25 -2.21 3.91
N HIS A 75 5.00 -2.55 2.87
CA HIS A 75 4.68 -3.60 1.89
C HIS A 75 5.70 -4.75 1.98
N LEU A 76 6.49 -4.79 3.06
CA LEU A 76 7.43 -5.88 3.30
C LEU A 76 6.69 -7.14 3.79
N PRO A 77 7.10 -8.33 3.35
CA PRO A 77 6.57 -9.59 3.89
C PRO A 77 6.98 -9.79 5.35
N PHE A 78 6.26 -10.66 6.08
CA PHE A 78 6.55 -10.94 7.49
C PHE A 78 7.93 -11.57 7.69
N SER A 79 8.40 -12.37 6.72
CA SER A 79 9.72 -13.03 6.72
C SER A 79 10.90 -12.05 6.81
N VAL A 80 10.72 -10.79 6.43
CA VAL A 80 11.76 -9.74 6.55
C VAL A 80 11.44 -8.70 7.64
N LEU A 81 10.30 -8.83 8.31
CA LEU A 81 9.96 -8.05 9.49
C LEU A 81 10.54 -8.73 10.75
N PRO A 82 10.63 -8.02 11.90
CA PRO A 82 11.13 -8.63 13.13
C PRO A 82 10.30 -9.87 13.49
N PRO A 83 10.95 -11.01 13.80
CA PRO A 83 10.25 -12.27 14.04
C PRO A 83 9.31 -12.22 15.26
N ASN A 84 9.58 -11.33 16.21
CA ASN A 84 8.76 -11.11 17.41
C ASN A 84 7.72 -9.99 17.23
N LEU A 85 7.45 -9.53 16.00
CA LEU A 85 6.53 -8.42 15.73
C LEU A 85 5.17 -8.64 16.41
N LEU A 86 4.54 -9.80 16.19
CA LEU A 86 3.20 -10.10 16.73
C LEU A 86 3.19 -10.48 18.21
N THR A 87 4.31 -10.94 18.78
CA THR A 87 4.39 -11.31 20.21
C THR A 87 4.80 -10.15 21.11
N SER A 88 5.29 -9.06 20.52
CA SER A 88 5.77 -7.91 21.28
C SER A 88 4.68 -6.91 21.75
N GLY A 89 3.43 -7.17 21.36
CA GLY A 89 2.28 -6.28 21.58
C GLY A 89 2.09 -5.21 20.51
N CYS A 90 2.76 -5.33 19.36
CA CYS A 90 2.41 -4.54 18.18
C CYS A 90 1.08 -5.04 17.60
N LYS A 91 0.20 -4.13 17.20
CA LYS A 91 -0.99 -4.49 16.44
C LYS A 91 -0.71 -4.30 14.96
N VAL A 92 -1.05 -5.31 14.17
CA VAL A 92 -0.79 -5.32 12.73
C VAL A 92 -2.11 -5.48 11.98
N ILE A 93 -2.33 -4.66 10.97
CA ILE A 93 -3.46 -4.78 10.04
C ILE A 93 -2.89 -5.14 8.68
N TYR A 94 -3.25 -6.30 8.16
CA TYR A 94 -2.83 -6.79 6.86
C TYR A 94 -4.01 -6.73 5.90
N VAL A 95 -3.83 -6.11 4.73
CA VAL A 95 -4.88 -5.99 3.71
C VAL A 95 -4.53 -6.78 2.45
N ALA A 96 -5.29 -7.84 2.19
CA ALA A 96 -5.27 -8.60 0.95
C ALA A 96 -6.25 -8.02 -0.07
N ARG A 97 -6.02 -8.30 -1.35
CA ARG A 97 -6.90 -7.87 -2.45
C ARG A 97 -6.81 -8.87 -3.59
N ASN A 98 -7.90 -9.00 -4.36
CA ASN A 98 -7.91 -9.82 -5.57
C ASN A 98 -6.68 -9.52 -6.46
N PRO A 99 -5.91 -10.55 -6.86
CA PRO A 99 -4.66 -10.39 -7.61
C PRO A 99 -4.82 -9.64 -8.93
N LYS A 100 -5.93 -9.82 -9.67
CA LYS A 100 -6.17 -9.10 -10.94
C LYS A 100 -6.21 -7.59 -10.70
N ASP A 101 -6.97 -7.18 -9.71
CA ASP A 101 -7.11 -5.78 -9.36
C ASP A 101 -5.83 -5.19 -8.76
N VAL A 102 -5.06 -5.99 -8.02
CA VAL A 102 -3.72 -5.62 -7.57
C VAL A 102 -2.82 -5.34 -8.77
N MET A 103 -2.76 -6.26 -9.73
CA MET A 103 -1.91 -6.15 -10.91
C MET A 103 -2.23 -4.89 -11.73
N VAL A 104 -3.51 -4.64 -12.01
CA VAL A 104 -3.96 -3.42 -12.70
C VAL A 104 -3.61 -2.17 -11.90
N SER A 105 -3.90 -2.15 -10.60
CA SER A 105 -3.56 -1.01 -9.76
C SER A 105 -2.05 -0.77 -9.71
N TYR A 106 -1.25 -1.84 -9.75
CA TYR A 106 0.20 -1.75 -9.66
C TYR A 106 0.82 -1.27 -10.97
N TYR A 107 0.29 -1.70 -12.11
CA TYR A 107 0.66 -1.16 -13.41
C TYR A 107 0.55 0.37 -13.45
N TYR A 108 -0.62 0.92 -13.09
CA TYR A 108 -0.82 2.37 -13.07
C TYR A 108 0.08 3.08 -12.04
N LEU A 109 0.40 2.45 -10.92
CA LEU A 109 1.32 3.02 -9.93
C LEU A 109 2.75 3.10 -10.47
N ASN A 110 3.22 2.07 -11.17
CA ASN A 110 4.56 2.06 -11.76
C ASN A 110 4.69 3.08 -12.91
N ARG A 111 3.59 3.38 -13.59
CA ARG A 111 3.51 4.50 -14.53
C ARG A 111 3.47 5.86 -13.84
N LEU A 112 2.73 5.96 -12.74
CA LEU A 112 2.57 7.21 -12.00
C LEU A 112 3.86 7.66 -11.32
N PHE A 113 4.59 6.78 -10.65
CA PHE A 113 5.78 7.15 -9.88
C PHE A 113 7.02 7.19 -10.77
N ARG A 114 7.68 8.36 -10.86
CA ARG A 114 8.98 8.50 -11.56
C ARG A 114 10.10 7.70 -10.92
N THR A 115 9.92 7.31 -9.66
CA THR A 115 10.85 6.41 -8.94
C THR A 115 10.72 4.95 -9.37
N GLN A 116 9.60 4.57 -9.99
CA GLN A 116 9.40 3.25 -10.57
C GLN A 116 9.77 3.22 -12.06
N GLY A 117 9.42 4.29 -12.79
CA GLY A 117 9.92 4.56 -14.14
C GLY A 117 9.40 3.62 -15.22
N TYR A 118 8.23 3.01 -15.04
CA TYR A 118 7.66 2.09 -16.04
C TYR A 118 6.85 2.85 -17.10
N TYR A 119 7.14 2.61 -18.37
CA TYR A 119 6.47 3.25 -19.53
C TYR A 119 5.94 2.24 -20.56
N GLY A 120 5.95 0.95 -20.23
CA GLY A 120 5.44 -0.12 -21.08
C GLY A 120 3.92 -0.31 -21.00
N ASP A 121 3.40 -1.29 -21.72
CA ASP A 121 1.99 -1.65 -21.73
C ASP A 121 1.59 -2.56 -20.55
N PHE A 122 0.28 -2.77 -20.37
CA PHE A 122 -0.23 -3.66 -19.32
C PHE A 122 0.14 -5.14 -19.54
N PRO A 123 0.03 -5.73 -20.76
CA PRO A 123 0.45 -7.11 -21.02
C PRO A 123 1.89 -7.41 -20.58
N THR A 124 2.83 -6.52 -20.89
CA THR A 124 4.24 -6.66 -20.48
C THR A 124 4.37 -6.57 -18.97
N PHE A 125 3.68 -5.63 -18.33
CA PHE A 125 3.68 -5.50 -16.86
C PHE A 125 3.10 -6.74 -16.17
N ALA A 126 1.99 -7.28 -16.69
CA ALA A 126 1.36 -8.49 -16.19
C ALA A 126 2.32 -9.68 -16.24
N ASN A 127 3.09 -9.80 -17.32
CA ASN A 127 4.14 -10.81 -17.45
C ASN A 127 5.26 -10.64 -16.41
N TYR A 128 5.67 -9.40 -16.11
CA TYR A 128 6.65 -9.14 -15.05
C TYR A 128 6.09 -9.51 -13.67
N PHE A 129 4.85 -9.17 -13.40
CA PHE A 129 4.18 -9.52 -12.15
C PHE A 129 4.06 -11.04 -11.95
N ILE A 130 3.61 -11.77 -12.97
CA ILE A 130 3.47 -13.24 -12.94
C ILE A 130 4.80 -13.96 -12.71
N LYS A 131 5.90 -13.37 -13.20
CA LYS A 131 7.27 -13.90 -13.09
C LYS A 131 8.00 -13.40 -11.84
N ASP A 132 7.31 -12.72 -10.93
CA ASP A 132 7.89 -12.15 -9.70
C ASP A 132 9.05 -11.16 -9.96
N MET A 133 8.95 -10.39 -11.05
CA MET A 133 9.96 -9.40 -11.49
C MET A 133 9.55 -7.96 -11.17
N VAL A 134 8.73 -7.76 -10.14
CA VAL A 134 8.31 -6.43 -9.65
C VAL A 134 8.47 -6.35 -8.13
N HIS A 135 8.52 -5.14 -7.54
CA HIS A 135 8.79 -5.02 -6.10
C HIS A 135 7.75 -5.76 -5.24
N TRP A 136 8.23 -6.32 -4.13
CA TRP A 136 7.46 -7.07 -3.12
C TRP A 136 6.80 -8.36 -3.62
N THR A 137 7.33 -8.94 -4.69
CA THR A 137 7.00 -10.30 -5.14
C THR A 137 8.06 -11.30 -4.65
N PRO A 138 7.73 -12.61 -4.49
CA PRO A 138 6.52 -13.30 -4.99
C PRO A 138 5.20 -12.93 -4.30
N PHE A 139 4.17 -12.59 -5.09
CA PHE A 139 2.87 -12.12 -4.57
C PHE A 139 2.19 -13.15 -3.66
N TRP A 140 2.15 -14.41 -4.09
CA TRP A 140 1.46 -15.48 -3.36
C TRP A 140 2.18 -15.87 -2.08
N ALA A 141 3.52 -15.90 -2.09
CA ALA A 141 4.30 -16.13 -0.88
C ALA A 141 4.04 -15.01 0.16
N HIS A 142 4.08 -13.75 -0.27
CA HIS A 142 3.76 -12.63 0.60
C HIS A 142 2.34 -12.75 1.19
N LEU A 143 1.36 -13.16 0.37
CA LEU A 143 -0.01 -13.32 0.82
C LEU A 143 -0.19 -14.50 1.79
N GLN A 144 0.49 -15.63 1.52
CA GLN A 144 0.46 -16.81 2.36
C GLN A 144 1.01 -16.52 3.76
N GLU A 145 2.13 -15.79 3.87
CA GLU A 145 2.69 -15.41 5.18
C GLU A 145 1.67 -14.64 6.04
N GLY A 146 0.96 -13.68 5.46
CA GLY A 146 -0.10 -12.95 6.17
C GLY A 146 -1.30 -13.85 6.51
N TRP A 147 -1.64 -14.77 5.60
CA TRP A 147 -2.76 -15.69 5.79
C TRP A 147 -2.50 -16.71 6.90
N ASP A 148 -1.29 -17.25 6.98
CA ASP A 148 -0.91 -18.22 8.02
C ASP A 148 -0.94 -17.60 9.42
N LEU A 149 -0.58 -16.32 9.51
CA LEU A 149 -0.57 -15.57 10.77
C LEU A 149 -1.94 -15.00 11.16
N ARG A 150 -2.97 -15.10 10.29
CA ARG A 150 -4.27 -14.38 10.45
C ARG A 150 -5.04 -14.69 11.73
N ARG A 151 -4.69 -15.79 12.41
CA ARG A 151 -5.30 -16.22 13.68
C ARG A 151 -4.61 -15.64 14.91
N SER A 152 -3.54 -14.87 14.74
CA SER A 152 -2.86 -14.16 15.83
C SER A 152 -3.74 -13.02 16.36
N ASP A 153 -3.86 -12.91 17.69
CA ASP A 153 -4.61 -11.83 18.35
C ASP A 153 -4.11 -10.42 18.00
N ASN A 154 -2.85 -10.32 17.57
CA ASN A 154 -2.19 -9.08 17.20
C ASN A 154 -2.14 -8.85 15.68
N LEU A 155 -2.83 -9.67 14.89
CA LEU A 155 -2.97 -9.49 13.44
C LEU A 155 -4.45 -9.43 13.02
N LEU A 156 -4.87 -8.32 12.44
CA LEU A 156 -6.14 -8.19 11.76
C LEU A 156 -5.95 -8.36 10.25
N PHE A 157 -6.37 -9.49 9.71
CA PHE A 157 -6.40 -9.74 8.27
C PHE A 157 -7.73 -9.24 7.67
N LEU A 158 -7.64 -8.43 6.60
CA LEU A 158 -8.78 -7.85 5.89
C LEU A 158 -8.65 -8.08 4.39
N PHE A 159 -9.79 -8.20 3.71
CA PHE A 159 -9.86 -8.11 2.26
C PHE A 159 -10.32 -6.72 1.84
N TYR A 160 -9.67 -6.15 0.82
CA TYR A 160 -10.02 -4.84 0.28
C TYR A 160 -11.47 -4.77 -0.22
N ASP A 161 -12.00 -5.88 -0.71
CA ASP A 161 -13.36 -5.94 -1.25
C ASP A 161 -14.41 -5.80 -0.13
N GLN A 162 -14.09 -6.26 1.09
CA GLN A 162 -14.90 -6.00 2.28
C GLN A 162 -14.93 -4.51 2.65
N MET A 163 -13.81 -3.79 2.43
CA MET A 163 -13.70 -2.36 2.72
C MET A 163 -14.51 -1.48 1.76
N ASN A 164 -14.70 -1.92 0.51
CA ASN A 164 -15.29 -1.09 -0.55
C ASN A 164 -16.70 -1.48 -0.97
N LYS A 165 -17.02 -2.78 -1.04
CA LYS A 165 -18.26 -3.27 -1.64
C LYS A 165 -19.25 -3.83 -0.62
N ILE A 166 -18.75 -4.59 0.36
CA ILE A 166 -19.62 -5.43 1.19
C ILE A 166 -20.09 -4.65 2.42
N ASP A 167 -19.18 -4.11 3.24
CA ASP A 167 -19.57 -3.37 4.44
C ASP A 167 -18.43 -2.52 5.03
N LEU A 168 -18.30 -1.28 4.54
CA LEU A 168 -17.32 -0.31 5.07
C LEU A 168 -17.56 -0.03 6.56
N GLN A 169 -18.83 0.05 7.00
CA GLN A 169 -19.17 0.32 8.40
C GLN A 169 -18.70 -0.80 9.32
N LYS A 170 -19.02 -2.06 9.01
CA LYS A 170 -18.52 -3.22 9.78
C LYS A 170 -17.01 -3.30 9.75
N THR A 171 -16.37 -2.95 8.63
CA THR A 171 -14.91 -2.96 8.56
C THR A 171 -14.29 -1.90 9.49
N ILE A 172 -14.87 -0.69 9.53
CA ILE A 172 -14.44 0.36 10.48
C ILE A 172 -14.63 -0.11 11.92
N GLN A 173 -15.77 -0.71 12.26
CA GLN A 173 -16.04 -1.25 13.59
C GLN A 173 -15.04 -2.37 13.96
N LYS A 174 -14.75 -3.29 13.03
CA LYS A 174 -13.76 -4.37 13.23
C LYS A 174 -12.37 -3.81 13.50
N VAL A 175 -11.95 -2.79 12.76
CA VAL A 175 -10.67 -2.10 12.98
C VAL A 175 -10.66 -1.38 14.33
N ALA A 176 -11.74 -0.68 14.69
CA ALA A 176 -11.84 0.02 15.97
C ALA A 176 -11.74 -0.96 17.16
N TYR A 177 -12.52 -2.04 17.11
CA TYR A 177 -12.47 -3.12 18.10
C TYR A 177 -11.06 -3.72 18.21
N PHE A 178 -10.46 -4.09 17.08
CA PHE A 178 -9.10 -4.62 17.05
C PHE A 178 -8.09 -3.65 17.67
N LEU A 179 -8.25 -2.34 17.47
CA LEU A 179 -7.38 -1.32 18.06
C LEU A 179 -7.70 -1.00 19.53
N GLY A 180 -8.75 -1.59 20.11
CA GLY A 180 -9.22 -1.32 21.47
C GLY A 180 -9.85 0.06 21.59
N LYS A 181 -10.68 0.43 20.62
CA LYS A 181 -11.37 1.73 20.54
C LYS A 181 -12.86 1.54 20.37
N ASP A 182 -13.61 2.24 21.20
CA ASP A 182 -15.05 2.39 21.04
C ASP A 182 -15.34 3.56 20.10
N ILE A 183 -16.27 3.34 19.17
CA ILE A 183 -16.75 4.35 18.25
C ILE A 183 -18.26 4.48 18.38
N ASN A 184 -18.75 5.71 18.52
CA ASN A 184 -20.18 5.97 18.51
C ASN A 184 -20.70 6.16 17.08
N ASN A 185 -22.02 6.21 16.92
CA ASN A 185 -22.66 6.31 15.59
C ASN A 185 -22.32 7.58 14.83
N ASP A 186 -22.11 8.71 15.51
CA ASP A 186 -21.72 9.98 14.89
C ASP A 186 -20.27 9.88 14.33
N GLN A 187 -19.34 9.35 15.13
CA GLN A 187 -17.97 9.08 14.72
C GLN A 187 -17.92 8.11 13.54
N LEU A 188 -18.69 7.01 13.60
CA LEU A 188 -18.79 6.04 12.51
C LEU A 188 -19.27 6.71 11.23
N THR A 189 -20.33 7.52 11.30
CA THR A 189 -20.88 8.24 10.15
C THR A 189 -19.86 9.20 9.55
N LYS A 190 -19.13 9.96 10.38
CA LYS A 190 -18.06 10.86 9.95
C LYS A 190 -16.93 10.11 9.26
N ILE A 191 -16.48 8.99 9.80
CA ILE A 191 -15.41 8.16 9.21
C ILE A 191 -15.88 7.58 7.87
N VAL A 192 -17.08 7.01 7.81
CA VAL A 192 -17.67 6.48 6.56
C VAL A 192 -17.71 7.56 5.49
N ASN A 193 -18.20 8.75 5.83
CA ASN A 193 -18.26 9.86 4.89
C ASN A 193 -16.85 10.29 4.44
N HIS A 194 -15.90 10.36 5.37
CA HIS A 194 -14.51 10.71 5.05
C HIS A 194 -13.84 9.70 4.10
N LEU A 195 -14.14 8.40 4.25
CA LEU A 195 -13.57 7.31 3.46
C LEU A 195 -14.27 7.06 2.12
N LYS A 196 -15.37 7.77 1.81
CA LYS A 196 -15.98 7.72 0.47
C LYS A 196 -14.92 8.06 -0.57
N ILE A 197 -14.83 7.26 -1.64
CA ILE A 197 -13.74 7.35 -2.61
C ILE A 197 -13.56 8.76 -3.20
N GLU A 198 -14.66 9.48 -3.46
CA GLU A 198 -14.63 10.85 -3.97
C GLU A 198 -14.02 11.83 -2.95
N ASN A 199 -14.45 11.77 -1.69
CA ASN A 199 -13.91 12.60 -0.62
C ASN A 199 -12.44 12.29 -0.39
N PHE A 200 -12.08 11.00 -0.46
CA PHE A 200 -10.73 10.53 -0.30
C PHE A 200 -9.80 11.00 -1.44
N ARG A 201 -10.29 10.92 -2.68
CA ARG A 201 -9.57 11.38 -3.88
C ARG A 201 -9.34 12.89 -3.87
N ASN A 202 -10.27 13.64 -3.31
CA ASN A 202 -10.17 15.10 -3.22
C ASN A 202 -9.39 15.58 -1.97
N ASN A 203 -9.00 14.68 -1.05
CA ASN A 203 -8.22 15.04 0.12
C ASN A 203 -6.73 15.21 -0.25
N LYS A 204 -6.26 16.46 -0.26
CA LYS A 204 -4.86 16.83 -0.57
C LYS A 204 -3.82 16.12 0.29
N SER A 205 -4.17 15.73 1.52
CA SER A 205 -3.26 15.01 2.42
C SER A 205 -3.05 13.54 2.00
N LEU A 206 -3.87 13.03 1.07
CA LEU A 206 -3.98 11.61 0.73
C LEU A 206 -3.81 11.33 -0.77
N ASN A 207 -4.13 12.31 -1.62
CA ASN A 207 -4.19 12.12 -3.07
C ASN A 207 -2.84 12.25 -3.80
N GLY A 208 -1.78 12.62 -3.09
CA GLY A 208 -0.43 12.74 -3.64
C GLY A 208 -0.17 14.04 -4.40
N VAL A 209 -1.00 15.08 -4.25
CA VAL A 209 -0.78 16.37 -4.92
C VAL A 209 0.58 16.97 -4.59
N ASP A 210 1.03 16.88 -3.34
CA ASP A 210 2.36 17.37 -2.93
C ASP A 210 3.48 16.64 -3.69
N LEU A 211 3.34 15.33 -3.91
CA LEU A 211 4.30 14.53 -4.68
C LEU A 211 4.28 14.89 -6.17
N LEU A 212 3.10 15.23 -6.71
CA LEU A 212 2.96 15.72 -8.08
C LEU A 212 3.64 17.09 -8.25
N GLU A 213 3.43 18.01 -7.31
CA GLU A 213 4.02 19.34 -7.32
C GLU A 213 5.56 19.33 -7.20
N LEU A 214 6.11 18.36 -6.46
CA LEU A 214 7.55 18.10 -6.38
C LEU A 214 8.12 17.41 -7.62
N GLY A 215 7.25 17.02 -8.55
CA GLY A 215 7.61 16.26 -9.73
C GLY A 215 7.98 14.82 -9.42
N ILE A 216 7.63 14.23 -8.28
CA ILE A 216 7.90 12.80 -8.00
C ILE A 216 6.91 11.91 -8.77
N LEU A 217 5.70 12.40 -9.00
CA LEU A 217 4.69 11.74 -9.84
C LEU A 217 4.74 12.31 -11.26
N ASN A 218 4.48 11.45 -12.25
CA ASN A 218 4.25 11.85 -13.64
C ASN A 218 2.93 12.62 -13.74
N SER A 219 2.97 13.77 -14.43
CA SER A 219 1.76 14.49 -14.83
C SER A 219 1.03 13.73 -15.94
N GLY A 220 -0.30 13.84 -15.98
CA GLY A 220 -1.14 13.21 -17.01
C GLY A 220 -1.53 11.75 -16.75
N GLU A 221 -1.04 11.13 -15.68
CA GLU A 221 -1.47 9.80 -15.22
C GLU A 221 -2.73 9.87 -14.34
N GLU A 222 -3.44 8.75 -14.15
CA GLU A 222 -4.76 8.68 -13.47
C GLU A 222 -4.75 8.97 -11.94
N GLY A 223 -3.70 9.58 -11.42
CA GLY A 223 -3.54 9.95 -10.00
C GLY A 223 -3.33 8.78 -9.05
N PHE A 224 -3.01 9.08 -7.78
CA PHE A 224 -2.75 8.05 -6.76
C PHE A 224 -4.04 7.36 -6.29
N VAL A 225 -5.10 8.14 -6.08
CA VAL A 225 -6.45 7.64 -5.76
C VAL A 225 -7.24 7.51 -7.06
N ARG A 226 -7.12 6.35 -7.71
CA ARG A 226 -7.68 6.10 -9.05
C ARG A 226 -9.19 5.81 -9.05
N LYS A 227 -9.61 4.59 -9.40
CA LYS A 227 -11.05 4.24 -9.52
C LYS A 227 -11.71 3.81 -8.19
N GLY A 228 -10.96 3.17 -7.27
CA GLY A 228 -11.52 2.65 -6.01
C GLY A 228 -12.61 1.59 -6.19
N LYS A 229 -12.64 0.91 -7.33
CA LYS A 229 -13.59 -0.16 -7.66
C LYS A 229 -12.90 -1.52 -7.64
N THR A 230 -13.65 -2.57 -7.37
CA THR A 230 -13.25 -3.98 -7.52
C THR A 230 -13.83 -4.54 -8.82
N GLY A 231 -13.06 -5.32 -9.56
CA GLY A 231 -13.46 -5.93 -10.83
C GLY A 231 -13.29 -5.04 -12.06
N SER A 232 -12.69 -3.86 -11.91
CA SER A 232 -12.36 -2.96 -13.05
C SER A 232 -11.14 -3.42 -13.86
N SER A 233 -10.63 -4.62 -13.59
CA SER A 233 -9.43 -5.18 -14.21
C SER A 233 -9.65 -5.64 -15.65
N MET A 234 -10.89 -5.94 -16.04
CA MET A 234 -11.22 -6.43 -17.39
C MET A 234 -11.11 -5.36 -18.49
N ASP A 235 -11.11 -4.07 -18.13
CA ASP A 235 -11.20 -2.99 -19.11
C ASP A 235 -9.89 -2.75 -19.89
N ILE A 236 -8.74 -3.26 -19.42
CA ILE A 236 -7.42 -2.88 -19.95
C ILE A 236 -6.60 -4.04 -20.54
N SER A 237 -7.14 -5.26 -20.51
CA SER A 237 -6.48 -6.47 -20.97
C SER A 237 -7.25 -7.11 -22.13
N ASN A 238 -6.50 -7.67 -23.08
CA ASN A 238 -7.08 -8.56 -24.10
C ASN A 238 -7.39 -9.94 -23.49
N SER A 239 -8.14 -10.77 -24.24
CA SER A 239 -8.57 -12.10 -23.79
C SER A 239 -7.39 -13.02 -23.41
N GLU A 240 -6.31 -13.01 -24.19
CA GLU A 240 -5.13 -13.86 -23.96
C GLU A 240 -4.42 -13.53 -22.63
N VAL A 241 -4.22 -12.24 -22.34
CA VAL A 241 -3.61 -11.81 -21.07
C VAL A 241 -4.50 -12.17 -19.89
N ASN A 242 -5.82 -12.02 -20.02
CA ASN A 242 -6.76 -12.41 -18.98
C ASN A 242 -6.69 -13.91 -18.68
N GLU A 243 -6.71 -14.76 -19.71
CA GLU A 243 -6.62 -16.21 -19.56
C GLU A 243 -5.32 -16.62 -18.87
N LYS A 244 -4.21 -15.96 -19.22
CA LYS A 244 -2.91 -16.21 -18.57
C LYS A 244 -2.92 -15.84 -17.09
N ILE A 245 -3.51 -14.70 -16.74
CA ILE A 245 -3.65 -14.26 -15.35
C ILE A 245 -4.56 -15.24 -14.59
N ASP A 246 -5.67 -15.69 -15.18
CA ASP A 246 -6.59 -16.65 -14.58
C ASP A 246 -5.90 -17.98 -14.28
N LYS A 247 -5.21 -18.57 -15.25
CA LYS A 247 -4.42 -19.81 -15.04
C LYS A 247 -3.38 -19.64 -13.94
N TRP A 248 -2.71 -18.49 -13.88
CA TRP A 248 -1.75 -18.20 -12.81
C TRP A 248 -2.43 -18.10 -11.44
N ILE A 249 -3.62 -17.50 -11.35
CA ILE A 249 -4.39 -17.42 -10.10
C ILE A 249 -4.84 -18.81 -9.66
N GLU A 250 -5.50 -19.57 -10.56
CA GLU A 250 -6.02 -20.91 -10.27
C GLU A 250 -4.92 -21.85 -9.78
N LYS A 251 -3.77 -21.88 -10.47
CA LYS A 251 -2.62 -22.69 -10.09
C LYS A 251 -2.13 -22.38 -8.68
N ASN A 252 -2.05 -21.11 -8.31
CA ASN A 252 -1.57 -20.73 -6.98
C ASN A 252 -2.63 -20.97 -5.89
N LEU A 253 -3.92 -20.73 -6.19
CA LEU A 253 -5.00 -21.02 -5.26
C LEU A 253 -5.13 -22.51 -4.94
N GLN A 254 -4.76 -23.41 -5.87
CA GLN A 254 -4.70 -24.85 -5.58
C GLN A 254 -3.59 -25.23 -4.59
N ILE A 255 -2.53 -24.43 -4.49
CA ILE A 255 -1.39 -24.67 -3.61
C ILE A 255 -1.64 -24.02 -2.23
N THR A 256 -2.36 -22.91 -2.20
CA THR A 256 -2.69 -22.20 -0.97
C THR A 256 -4.00 -22.70 -0.37
N ASN A 257 -4.16 -22.63 0.95
CA ASN A 257 -5.47 -22.77 1.62
C ASN A 257 -6.22 -21.43 1.72
N LEU A 258 -5.91 -20.49 0.82
CA LEU A 258 -6.50 -19.16 0.78
C LEU A 258 -7.71 -19.16 -0.16
N SER A 259 -8.81 -18.56 0.30
CA SER A 259 -9.95 -18.21 -0.56
C SER A 259 -10.16 -16.70 -0.54
N PHE A 260 -10.28 -16.10 -1.72
CA PHE A 260 -10.81 -14.74 -1.83
C PHE A 260 -12.34 -14.84 -1.82
N GLU A 261 -12.97 -14.08 -0.92
CA GLU A 261 -14.43 -13.89 -0.85
C GLU A 261 -14.91 -12.83 -1.85
#